data_AF-A0A947NCX0-F1
#
_entry.id   AF-A0A947NCX0-F1
#
_cell.length_a   1.000
_cell.length_b   1.000
_cell.length_c   1.000
_cell.angle_alpha   90.00
_cell.angle_beta   90.00
_cell.angle_gamma   90.00
#
_symmetry.space_group_name_H-M   'P 1'
#
loop_
_entity.id
_entity.type
_entity.pdbx_description
1 polymer ?
#
loop_
_entity_poly.entity_id
_entity_poly.type
_entity_poly.pdbx_seq_one_letter_code
_entity_poly.pdbx_strand_id
1 'polypeptide(L)'
;MRNLLFLIGRVRSKEGSLLKDADWQRFNEAQSLTAWLKLLKDTDYQAAAESDNFENFEAALNQQMASLKKELFATQRYPFEPLLWKKYDFHNYKIFLKIHLGHKDLRKYLIPFGSISLDMLEAYLLKKEKVNIPLELMIILRKAQEIFEENNKFSEMDVFLDKEYYKEILSESKKWGKVIEDYFKLQIDIANFKIWWFLKKDNELKVEYIPGGSYPPRYFELAEEQTSEQMFSKIFPQIKAENYMEAFMQKDMDDNSSNYLFQRRYPNASILPVLVYFRAKEIEIKNLKTFYLRQAKNYKELSRYMRAIYV
;
A
#
# COMPACT_ATOMS: atom_id res chain seq x y z
N MET A 1 -0.05 -26.70 7.41
CA MET A 1 1.27 -26.81 6.74
C MET A 1 1.19 -27.28 5.29
N ARG A 2 0.56 -28.43 4.96
CA ARG A 2 0.47 -28.93 3.56
C ARG A 2 -0.09 -27.89 2.56
N ASN A 3 -1.14 -27.18 2.94
CA ASN A 3 -1.79 -26.23 2.05
C ASN A 3 -0.98 -24.93 1.84
N LEU A 4 -0.18 -24.53 2.85
CA LEU A 4 0.72 -23.39 2.74
C LEU A 4 1.86 -23.69 1.76
N LEU A 5 2.45 -24.89 1.81
CA LEU A 5 3.49 -25.30 0.86
C LEU A 5 2.97 -25.33 -0.59
N PHE A 6 1.72 -25.75 -0.79
CA PHE A 6 1.07 -25.69 -2.10
C PHE A 6 0.94 -24.24 -2.62
N LEU A 7 0.47 -23.32 -1.79
CA LEU A 7 0.42 -21.90 -2.14
C LEU A 7 1.80 -21.32 -2.45
N ILE A 8 2.83 -21.65 -1.64
CA ILE A 8 4.21 -21.22 -1.87
C ILE A 8 4.70 -21.73 -3.23
N GLY A 9 4.43 -22.99 -3.58
CA GLY A 9 4.78 -23.56 -4.88
C GLY A 9 4.15 -22.80 -6.04
N ARG A 10 2.86 -22.45 -5.92
CA ARG A 10 2.15 -21.63 -6.92
C ARG A 10 2.70 -20.21 -7.01
N VAL A 11 2.97 -19.56 -5.88
CA VAL A 11 3.60 -18.23 -5.87
C VAL A 11 4.96 -18.27 -6.57
N ARG A 12 5.81 -19.25 -6.26
CA ARG A 12 7.12 -19.42 -6.90
C ARG A 12 7.02 -19.63 -8.40
N SER A 13 6.04 -20.41 -8.86
CA SER A 13 5.82 -20.58 -10.31
C SER A 13 5.50 -19.26 -11.02
N LYS A 14 4.97 -18.26 -10.31
CA LYS A 14 4.65 -16.94 -10.82
C LYS A 14 5.74 -15.89 -10.60
N GLU A 15 6.76 -16.16 -9.79
CA GLU A 15 7.91 -15.24 -9.65
C GLU A 15 8.62 -15.01 -10.99
N GLY A 16 8.59 -16.01 -11.88
CA GLY A 16 9.17 -15.90 -13.23
C GLY A 16 8.47 -14.87 -14.13
N SER A 17 7.25 -14.43 -13.81
CA SER A 17 6.50 -13.44 -14.57
C SER A 17 6.61 -12.01 -14.02
N LEU A 18 7.40 -11.83 -12.96
CA LEU A 18 7.83 -10.50 -12.53
C LEU A 18 8.72 -9.86 -13.60
N LEU A 19 8.54 -8.56 -13.80
CA LEU A 19 9.35 -7.69 -14.64
C LEU A 19 10.76 -7.60 -14.06
N LYS A 20 11.72 -8.06 -14.84
CA LYS A 20 13.14 -8.11 -14.50
C LYS A 20 13.82 -6.79 -14.86
N ASP A 21 15.04 -6.60 -14.37
CA ASP A 21 15.85 -5.41 -14.71
C ASP A 21 15.95 -5.15 -16.21
N ALA A 22 16.10 -6.22 -17.01
CA ALA A 22 16.13 -6.12 -18.47
C ALA A 22 14.82 -5.62 -19.10
N ASP A 23 13.66 -5.87 -18.46
CA ASP A 23 12.38 -5.31 -18.91
C ASP A 23 12.32 -3.82 -18.61
N TRP A 24 12.73 -3.41 -17.40
CA TRP A 24 12.77 -2.00 -17.01
C TRP A 24 13.79 -1.17 -17.81
N GLN A 25 14.94 -1.75 -18.16
CA GLN A 25 15.91 -1.13 -19.07
C GLN A 25 15.29 -0.88 -20.46
N ARG A 26 14.62 -1.88 -21.04
CA ARG A 26 13.89 -1.73 -22.31
C ARG A 26 12.78 -0.67 -22.22
N PHE A 27 12.06 -0.61 -21.11
CA PHE A 27 11.04 0.44 -20.89
C PHE A 27 11.64 1.85 -20.85
N ASN A 28 12.85 2.01 -20.31
CA ASN A 28 13.54 3.29 -20.27
C ASN A 28 13.98 3.80 -21.64
N GLU A 29 14.26 2.90 -22.58
CA GLU A 29 14.68 3.20 -23.95
C GLU A 29 13.50 3.60 -24.86
N ALA A 30 12.27 3.31 -24.45
CA ALA A 30 11.08 3.65 -25.22
C ALA A 30 10.91 5.17 -25.39
N GLN A 31 10.78 5.62 -26.65
CA GLN A 31 10.73 7.05 -27.00
C GLN A 31 9.34 7.67 -26.94
N SER A 32 8.29 6.87 -26.72
CA SER A 32 6.91 7.34 -26.63
C SER A 32 6.05 6.41 -25.78
N LEU A 33 4.89 6.92 -25.34
CA LEU A 33 3.88 6.12 -24.64
C LEU A 33 3.47 4.91 -25.47
N THR A 34 3.21 5.10 -26.78
CA THR A 34 2.83 4.01 -27.69
C THR A 34 3.93 2.96 -27.83
N ALA A 35 5.19 3.37 -27.94
CA ALA A 35 6.31 2.43 -28.01
C ALA A 35 6.44 1.63 -26.71
N TRP A 36 6.29 2.29 -25.56
CA TRP A 36 6.33 1.63 -24.26
C TRP A 36 5.16 0.67 -24.05
N LEU A 37 3.92 1.06 -24.39
CA LEU A 37 2.75 0.18 -24.30
C LEU A 37 2.91 -1.07 -25.18
N LYS A 38 3.55 -0.96 -26.35
CA LYS A 38 3.89 -2.15 -27.17
C LYS A 38 4.81 -3.12 -26.42
N LEU A 39 5.85 -2.62 -25.76
CA LEU A 39 6.74 -3.47 -24.94
C LEU A 39 6.00 -4.10 -23.76
N LEU A 40 5.12 -3.33 -23.11
CA LEU A 40 4.31 -3.82 -21.99
C LEU A 40 3.34 -4.93 -22.43
N LYS A 41 2.89 -4.91 -23.70
CA LYS A 41 2.01 -5.92 -24.28
C LYS A 41 2.61 -7.32 -24.27
N ASP A 42 3.93 -7.43 -24.36
CA ASP A 42 4.67 -8.70 -24.37
C ASP A 42 4.91 -9.28 -22.96
N THR A 43 4.26 -8.70 -21.94
CA THR A 43 4.35 -9.10 -20.53
C THR A 43 2.98 -9.53 -20.00
N ASP A 44 2.90 -9.94 -18.73
CA ASP A 44 1.62 -10.25 -18.07
C ASP A 44 0.63 -9.06 -18.05
N TYR A 45 1.09 -7.85 -18.39
CA TYR A 45 0.33 -6.60 -18.34
C TYR A 45 -0.36 -6.22 -19.66
N GLN A 46 -0.57 -7.16 -20.58
CA GLN A 46 -1.24 -6.92 -21.87
C GLN A 46 -2.55 -6.12 -21.73
N ALA A 47 -3.43 -6.49 -20.80
CA ALA A 47 -4.72 -5.80 -20.63
C ALA A 47 -4.54 -4.31 -20.24
N ALA A 48 -3.53 -4.00 -19.43
CA ALA A 48 -3.21 -2.61 -19.11
C ALA A 48 -2.60 -1.90 -20.33
N ALA A 49 -1.76 -2.58 -21.12
CA ALA A 49 -1.16 -2.02 -22.33
C ALA A 49 -2.20 -1.61 -23.39
N GLU A 50 -3.38 -2.23 -23.40
CA GLU A 50 -4.48 -1.95 -24.33
C GLU A 50 -5.43 -0.84 -23.85
N SER A 51 -5.15 -0.23 -22.69
CA SER A 51 -5.97 0.86 -22.14
C SER A 51 -5.81 2.15 -22.95
N ASP A 52 -6.93 2.85 -23.14
CA ASP A 52 -7.05 4.10 -23.90
C ASP A 52 -6.62 5.34 -23.09
N ASN A 53 -6.72 5.27 -21.76
CA ASN A 53 -6.37 6.37 -20.86
C ASN A 53 -5.77 5.84 -19.54
N PHE A 54 -5.26 6.75 -18.72
CA PHE A 54 -4.60 6.39 -17.45
C PHE A 54 -5.56 5.76 -16.43
N GLU A 55 -6.82 6.21 -16.37
CA GLU A 55 -7.80 5.66 -15.42
C GLU A 55 -8.11 4.19 -15.76
N ASN A 56 -8.29 3.89 -17.05
CA ASN A 56 -8.48 2.51 -17.53
C ASN A 56 -7.21 1.67 -17.36
N PHE A 57 -6.03 2.26 -17.54
CA PHE A 57 -4.75 1.61 -17.25
C PHE A 57 -4.65 1.20 -15.77
N GLU A 58 -4.98 2.10 -14.84
CA GLU A 58 -5.00 1.80 -13.41
C GLU A 58 -6.04 0.73 -13.05
N ALA A 59 -7.23 0.79 -13.65
CA ALA A 59 -8.29 -0.19 -13.46
C ALA A 59 -7.85 -1.59 -13.93
N ALA A 60 -7.19 -1.69 -15.08
CA ALA A 60 -6.66 -2.95 -15.61
C ALA A 60 -5.58 -3.55 -14.69
N LEU A 61 -4.68 -2.73 -14.14
CA LEU A 61 -3.69 -3.18 -13.15
C LEU A 61 -4.36 -3.70 -11.86
N ASN A 62 -5.38 -3.00 -11.38
CA ASN A 62 -6.15 -3.42 -10.20
C ASN A 62 -6.90 -4.74 -10.46
N GLN A 63 -7.47 -4.91 -11.65
CA GLN A 63 -8.18 -6.12 -12.05
C GLN A 63 -7.22 -7.32 -12.19
N GLN A 64 -5.99 -7.10 -12.65
CA GLN A 64 -4.96 -8.13 -12.69
C GLN A 64 -4.61 -8.60 -11.26
N MET A 65 -4.41 -7.68 -10.32
CA MET A 65 -4.17 -8.03 -8.91
C MET A 65 -5.36 -8.77 -8.29
N ALA A 66 -6.60 -8.36 -8.60
CA ALA A 66 -7.81 -9.07 -8.16
C ALA A 66 -7.88 -10.50 -8.72
N SER A 67 -7.52 -10.67 -9.99
CA SER A 67 -7.48 -11.97 -10.66
C SER A 67 -6.42 -12.87 -10.03
N LEU A 68 -5.23 -12.34 -9.76
CA LEU A 68 -4.15 -13.04 -9.08
C LEU A 68 -4.54 -13.49 -7.66
N LYS A 69 -5.19 -12.61 -6.89
CA LYS A 69 -5.76 -12.96 -5.57
C LYS A 69 -6.76 -14.09 -5.70
N LYS A 70 -7.73 -13.98 -6.61
CA LYS A 70 -8.74 -15.03 -6.84
C LYS A 70 -8.07 -16.35 -7.22
N GLU A 71 -7.09 -16.31 -8.13
CA GLU A 71 -6.39 -17.50 -8.60
C GLU A 71 -5.67 -18.23 -7.46
N LEU A 72 -5.01 -17.49 -6.56
CA LEU A 72 -4.17 -18.07 -5.49
C LEU A 72 -4.94 -18.40 -4.20
N PHE A 73 -6.04 -17.68 -3.91
CA PHE A 73 -6.74 -17.74 -2.61
C PHE A 73 -8.21 -18.19 -2.70
N ALA A 74 -8.79 -18.42 -3.88
CA ALA A 74 -10.22 -18.79 -3.98
C ALA A 74 -10.56 -20.16 -3.37
N THR A 75 -9.62 -21.11 -3.38
CA THR A 75 -9.89 -22.49 -2.96
C THR A 75 -9.81 -22.67 -1.45
N GLN A 76 -9.13 -21.76 -0.75
CA GLN A 76 -8.88 -21.89 0.67
C GLN A 76 -8.57 -20.54 1.31
N ARG A 77 -9.10 -20.34 2.51
CA ARG A 77 -8.70 -19.25 3.39
C ARG A 77 -7.42 -19.57 4.14
N TYR A 78 -6.49 -18.63 4.16
CA TYR A 78 -5.25 -18.69 4.93
C TYR A 78 -5.30 -17.66 6.07
N PRO A 79 -4.91 -18.02 7.31
CA PRO A 79 -5.06 -17.09 8.43
C PRO A 79 -4.21 -15.80 8.30
N PHE A 80 -3.14 -15.82 7.50
CA PHE A 80 -2.28 -14.64 7.26
C PHE A 80 -2.81 -13.67 6.19
N GLU A 81 -3.92 -13.98 5.50
CA GLU A 81 -4.49 -13.12 4.46
C GLU A 81 -4.71 -11.65 4.88
N PRO A 82 -5.08 -11.32 6.14
CA PRO A 82 -5.16 -9.94 6.59
C PRO A 82 -3.86 -9.14 6.35
N LEU A 83 -2.69 -9.77 6.48
CA LEU A 83 -1.39 -9.12 6.24
C LEU A 83 -1.22 -8.65 4.78
N LEU A 84 -1.94 -9.27 3.84
CA LEU A 84 -1.92 -8.91 2.42
C LEU A 84 -3.02 -7.90 2.08
N TRP A 85 -4.25 -8.18 2.50
CA TRP A 85 -5.43 -7.55 1.91
C TRP A 85 -6.02 -6.41 2.74
N LYS A 86 -5.84 -6.43 4.05
CA LYS A 86 -6.56 -5.54 4.97
C LYS A 86 -6.22 -4.06 4.74
N LYS A 87 -5.03 -3.75 4.25
CA LYS A 87 -4.66 -2.36 3.88
C LYS A 87 -5.57 -1.78 2.80
N TYR A 88 -6.03 -2.61 1.86
CA TYR A 88 -6.95 -2.20 0.81
C TYR A 88 -8.38 -2.05 1.33
N ASP A 89 -8.76 -2.85 2.32
CA ASP A 89 -10.04 -2.68 3.03
C ASP A 89 -10.09 -1.32 3.74
N PHE A 90 -9.07 -1.00 4.55
CA PHE A 90 -9.01 0.29 5.25
C PHE A 90 -8.89 1.49 4.30
N HIS A 91 -8.17 1.35 3.18
CA HIS A 91 -8.20 2.33 2.10
C HIS A 91 -9.62 2.55 1.57
N ASN A 92 -10.33 1.47 1.25
CA ASN A 92 -11.71 1.55 0.76
C ASN A 92 -12.66 2.16 1.82
N TYR A 93 -12.47 1.86 3.11
CA TYR A 93 -13.25 2.47 4.20
C TYR A 93 -13.09 3.99 4.22
N LYS A 94 -11.84 4.48 4.14
CA LYS A 94 -11.56 5.93 4.04
C LYS A 94 -12.26 6.56 2.84
N ILE A 95 -12.18 5.93 1.67
CA ILE A 95 -12.80 6.45 0.45
C ILE A 95 -14.33 6.50 0.58
N PHE A 96 -14.98 5.41 1.01
CA PHE A 96 -16.43 5.40 1.17
C PHE A 96 -16.92 6.35 2.24
N LEU A 97 -16.21 6.49 3.37
CA LEU A 97 -16.53 7.47 4.40
C LEU A 97 -16.43 8.90 3.85
N LYS A 98 -15.36 9.23 3.11
CA LYS A 98 -15.22 10.54 2.46
C LYS A 98 -16.36 10.83 1.48
N ILE A 99 -16.78 9.84 0.69
CA ILE A 99 -17.94 9.96 -0.20
C ILE A 99 -19.23 10.19 0.60
N HIS A 100 -19.45 9.40 1.66
CA HIS A 100 -20.61 9.53 2.54
C HIS A 100 -20.69 10.92 3.18
N LEU A 101 -19.54 11.49 3.56
CA LEU A 101 -19.38 12.79 4.21
C LEU A 101 -19.29 13.96 3.21
N GLY A 102 -19.59 13.73 1.92
CA GLY A 102 -19.78 14.78 0.93
C GLY A 102 -18.61 15.03 -0.03
N HIS A 103 -17.48 14.34 0.10
CA HIS A 103 -16.37 14.45 -0.85
C HIS A 103 -16.60 13.57 -2.08
N LYS A 104 -17.12 14.19 -3.15
CA LYS A 104 -17.51 13.52 -4.39
C LYS A 104 -16.30 13.07 -5.23
N ASP A 105 -16.57 12.26 -6.26
CA ASP A 105 -15.60 11.83 -7.29
C ASP A 105 -14.41 10.98 -6.81
N LEU A 106 -14.56 10.28 -5.69
CA LEU A 106 -13.52 9.39 -5.17
C LEU A 106 -13.65 7.92 -5.57
N ARG A 107 -14.75 7.54 -6.24
CA ARG A 107 -15.03 6.12 -6.59
C ARG A 107 -13.93 5.48 -7.43
N LYS A 108 -13.25 6.26 -8.27
CA LYS A 108 -12.12 5.80 -9.10
C LYS A 108 -10.90 5.34 -8.30
N TYR A 109 -10.81 5.72 -7.02
CA TYR A 109 -9.72 5.29 -6.13
C TYR A 109 -10.05 4.02 -5.35
N LEU A 110 -11.23 3.41 -5.55
CA LEU A 110 -11.60 2.15 -4.90
C LEU A 110 -10.76 0.99 -5.45
N ILE A 111 -10.43 0.04 -4.56
CA ILE A 111 -9.58 -1.10 -4.85
C ILE A 111 -10.42 -2.39 -4.78
N PRO A 112 -10.56 -3.15 -5.88
CA PRO A 112 -11.55 -4.24 -5.99
C PRO A 112 -11.10 -5.57 -5.35
N PHE A 113 -9.94 -5.60 -4.69
CA PHE A 113 -9.35 -6.83 -4.14
C PHE A 113 -9.08 -6.77 -2.62
N GLY A 114 -9.85 -5.92 -1.92
CA GLY A 114 -10.03 -6.03 -0.47
C GLY A 114 -10.66 -7.36 -0.05
N SER A 115 -10.76 -7.60 1.26
CA SER A 115 -11.44 -8.75 1.86
C SER A 115 -12.94 -8.52 1.98
N ILE A 116 -13.38 -7.27 2.08
CA ILE A 116 -14.80 -6.88 2.07
C ILE A 116 -15.17 -6.41 0.67
N SER A 117 -16.32 -6.84 0.14
CA SER A 117 -16.76 -6.41 -1.19
C SER A 117 -17.14 -4.93 -1.20
N LEU A 118 -16.84 -4.26 -2.31
CA LEU A 118 -17.21 -2.86 -2.53
C LEU A 118 -18.73 -2.68 -2.46
N ASP A 119 -19.50 -3.62 -3.01
CA ASP A 119 -20.97 -3.58 -3.00
C ASP A 119 -21.54 -3.61 -1.58
N MET A 120 -20.96 -4.41 -0.67
CA MET A 120 -21.39 -4.46 0.73
C MET A 120 -21.10 -3.13 1.44
N LEU A 121 -19.92 -2.54 1.21
CA LEU A 121 -19.56 -1.24 1.80
C LEU A 121 -20.44 -0.12 1.26
N GLU A 122 -20.73 -0.13 -0.05
CA GLU A 122 -21.61 0.85 -0.68
C GLU A 122 -23.05 0.73 -0.15
N ALA A 123 -23.59 -0.48 -0.07
CA ALA A 123 -24.91 -0.75 0.49
C ALA A 123 -25.01 -0.24 1.94
N TYR A 124 -23.99 -0.52 2.77
CA TYR A 124 -23.94 -0.08 4.16
C TYR A 124 -23.82 1.44 4.31
N LEU A 125 -22.77 2.04 3.73
CA LEU A 125 -22.43 3.45 3.99
C LEU A 125 -23.26 4.42 3.15
N LEU A 126 -23.51 4.11 1.88
CA LEU A 126 -24.14 5.08 0.96
C LEU A 126 -25.65 4.87 0.84
N LYS A 127 -26.11 3.61 0.83
CA LYS A 127 -27.54 3.28 0.69
C LYS A 127 -28.26 3.06 2.02
N LYS A 128 -27.51 2.95 3.14
CA LYS A 128 -28.03 2.67 4.50
C LYS A 128 -28.86 1.37 4.55
N GLU A 129 -28.50 0.40 3.72
CA GLU A 129 -29.14 -0.91 3.67
C GLU A 129 -28.66 -1.80 4.83
N LYS A 130 -29.54 -2.70 5.28
CA LYS A 130 -29.17 -3.73 6.25
C LYS A 130 -28.35 -4.81 5.55
N VAL A 131 -27.05 -4.79 5.75
CA VAL A 131 -26.12 -5.80 5.23
C VAL A 131 -25.39 -6.52 6.36
N ASN A 132 -24.97 -7.76 6.09
CA ASN A 132 -24.21 -8.56 7.04
C ASN A 132 -22.71 -8.21 6.99
N ILE A 133 -22.34 -7.11 7.61
CA ILE A 133 -20.93 -6.75 7.84
C ILE A 133 -20.52 -7.06 9.29
N PRO A 134 -19.23 -7.37 9.55
CA PRO A 134 -18.76 -7.66 10.91
C PRO A 134 -19.08 -6.53 11.89
N LEU A 135 -19.55 -6.88 13.10
CA LEU A 135 -19.89 -5.90 14.13
C LEU A 135 -18.71 -4.97 14.47
N GLU A 136 -17.51 -5.52 14.55
CA GLU A 136 -16.28 -4.75 14.78
C GLU A 136 -16.06 -3.68 13.70
N LEU A 137 -16.32 -4.02 12.44
CA LEU A 137 -16.24 -3.06 11.33
C LEU A 137 -17.30 -1.96 11.47
N MET A 138 -18.54 -2.31 11.85
CA MET A 138 -19.59 -1.31 12.07
C MET A 138 -19.17 -0.29 13.14
N ILE A 139 -18.59 -0.76 14.25
CA ILE A 139 -18.11 0.08 15.34
C ILE A 139 -17.00 1.02 14.86
N ILE A 140 -16.02 0.49 14.13
CA ILE A 140 -14.92 1.29 13.55
C ILE A 140 -15.45 2.37 12.62
N LEU A 141 -16.32 2.00 11.66
CA LEU A 141 -16.86 2.95 10.69
C LEU A 141 -17.68 4.05 11.36
N ARG A 142 -18.52 3.70 12.34
CA ARG A 142 -19.29 4.68 13.10
C ARG A 142 -18.39 5.62 13.90
N LYS A 143 -17.36 5.09 14.59
CA LYS A 143 -16.45 5.94 15.36
C LYS A 143 -15.65 6.89 14.47
N ALA A 144 -15.27 6.43 13.28
CA ALA A 144 -14.61 7.28 12.29
C ALA A 144 -15.53 8.44 11.82
N GLN A 145 -16.83 8.17 11.64
CA GLN A 145 -17.82 9.22 11.35
C GLN A 145 -17.94 10.23 12.50
N GLU A 146 -18.08 9.75 13.74
CA GLU A 146 -18.17 10.60 14.94
C GLU A 146 -16.94 11.54 15.05
N ILE A 147 -15.72 11.03 14.80
CA ILE A 147 -14.49 11.85 14.81
C ILE A 147 -14.54 12.96 13.77
N PHE A 148 -15.04 12.66 12.57
CA PHE A 148 -15.20 13.68 11.54
C PHE A 148 -16.29 14.70 11.91
N GLU A 149 -17.41 14.25 12.48
CA GLU A 149 -18.50 15.13 12.91
C GLU A 149 -18.07 16.09 14.03
N GLU A 150 -17.22 15.63 14.94
CA GLU A 150 -16.67 16.44 16.05
C GLU A 150 -15.64 17.47 15.56
N ASN A 151 -14.72 17.07 14.66
CA ASN A 151 -13.53 17.88 14.35
C ASN A 151 -13.55 18.50 12.94
N ASN A 152 -14.48 18.07 12.08
CA ASN A 152 -14.61 18.47 10.67
C ASN A 152 -13.31 18.32 9.85
N LYS A 153 -12.53 17.28 10.15
CA LYS A 153 -11.21 17.02 9.57
C LYS A 153 -11.06 15.58 9.11
N PHE A 154 -10.87 15.39 7.80
CA PHE A 154 -10.61 14.06 7.23
C PHE A 154 -9.27 13.46 7.67
N SER A 155 -8.27 14.28 7.98
CA SER A 155 -6.96 13.83 8.45
C SER A 155 -7.07 13.05 9.76
N GLU A 156 -7.86 13.53 10.71
CA GLU A 156 -8.04 12.86 12.01
C GLU A 156 -8.81 11.54 11.87
N MET A 157 -9.85 11.53 11.03
CA MET A 157 -10.56 10.31 10.65
C MET A 157 -9.62 9.28 9.99
N ASP A 158 -8.77 9.73 9.05
CA ASP A 158 -7.81 8.87 8.37
C ASP A 158 -6.79 8.26 9.36
N VAL A 159 -6.28 9.07 10.32
CA VAL A 159 -5.36 8.60 11.37
C VAL A 159 -6.02 7.59 12.29
N PHE A 160 -7.28 7.80 12.69
CA PHE A 160 -8.03 6.82 13.48
C PHE A 160 -8.17 5.49 12.74
N LEU A 161 -8.51 5.52 11.46
CA LEU A 161 -8.61 4.31 10.64
C LEU A 161 -7.25 3.63 10.48
N ASP A 162 -6.15 4.39 10.34
CA ASP A 162 -4.80 3.82 10.30
C ASP A 162 -4.42 3.14 11.63
N LYS A 163 -4.82 3.70 12.78
CA LYS A 163 -4.59 3.05 14.08
C LYS A 163 -5.31 1.72 14.18
N GLU A 164 -6.58 1.66 13.83
CA GLU A 164 -7.35 0.41 13.89
C GLU A 164 -6.78 -0.63 12.91
N TYR A 165 -6.33 -0.19 11.72
CA TYR A 165 -5.60 -1.05 10.79
C TYR A 165 -4.33 -1.65 11.41
N TYR A 166 -3.43 -0.80 11.92
CA TYR A 166 -2.14 -1.26 12.44
C TYR A 166 -2.25 -2.04 13.74
N LYS A 167 -3.23 -1.73 14.59
CA LYS A 167 -3.55 -2.52 15.79
C LYS A 167 -3.85 -3.96 15.44
N GLU A 168 -4.68 -4.20 14.43
CA GLU A 168 -5.03 -5.55 14.00
C GLU A 168 -3.86 -6.24 13.30
N ILE A 169 -3.20 -5.55 12.37
CA ILE A 169 -2.10 -6.14 11.60
C ILE A 169 -0.88 -6.44 12.45
N LEU A 170 -0.56 -5.61 13.44
CA LEU A 170 0.53 -5.90 14.36
C LEU A 170 0.20 -7.15 15.20
N SER A 171 -1.04 -7.30 15.67
CA SER A 171 -1.50 -8.51 16.37
C SER A 171 -1.38 -9.76 15.50
N GLU A 172 -1.77 -9.67 14.23
CA GLU A 172 -1.66 -10.78 13.28
C GLU A 172 -0.20 -11.09 12.95
N SER A 173 0.64 -10.07 12.70
CA SER A 173 2.04 -10.23 12.30
C SER A 173 2.88 -11.01 13.31
N LYS A 174 2.60 -10.83 14.61
CA LYS A 174 3.27 -11.53 15.73
C LYS A 174 3.15 -13.05 15.64
N LYS A 175 2.06 -13.55 15.04
CA LYS A 175 1.80 -14.99 14.88
C LYS A 175 2.72 -15.64 13.84
N TRP A 176 3.34 -14.85 12.97
CA TRP A 176 4.08 -15.33 11.80
C TRP A 176 5.60 -15.08 11.89
N GLY A 177 6.07 -14.57 13.02
CA GLY A 177 7.48 -14.48 13.38
C GLY A 177 8.08 -13.07 13.28
N LYS A 178 9.25 -12.93 13.90
CA LYS A 178 9.91 -11.64 14.14
C LYS A 178 10.15 -10.81 12.88
N VAL A 179 10.54 -11.46 11.77
CA VAL A 179 10.78 -10.75 10.50
C VAL A 179 9.53 -9.98 10.04
N ILE A 180 8.36 -10.61 10.14
CA ILE A 180 7.09 -10.04 9.68
C ILE A 180 6.59 -8.98 10.67
N GLU A 181 6.73 -9.25 11.97
CA GLU A 181 6.46 -8.26 13.01
C GLU A 181 7.29 -6.98 12.80
N ASP A 182 8.60 -7.12 12.66
CA ASP A 182 9.53 -6.00 12.46
C ASP A 182 9.25 -5.25 11.15
N TYR A 183 8.79 -5.94 10.09
CA TYR A 183 8.33 -5.28 8.85
C TYR A 183 7.13 -4.36 9.12
N PHE A 184 6.12 -4.82 9.86
CA PHE A 184 4.94 -3.99 10.16
C PHE A 184 5.23 -2.91 11.20
N LYS A 185 6.19 -3.12 12.11
CA LYS A 185 6.71 -2.03 12.96
C LYS A 185 7.34 -0.93 12.13
N LEU A 186 8.16 -1.29 11.14
CA LEU A 186 8.72 -0.33 10.20
C LEU A 186 7.64 0.39 9.38
N GLN A 187 6.55 -0.30 8.98
CA GLN A 187 5.40 0.36 8.33
C GLN A 187 4.72 1.38 9.25
N ILE A 188 4.58 1.07 10.54
CA ILE A 188 4.04 2.01 11.54
C ILE A 188 4.97 3.22 11.68
N ASP A 189 6.28 3.02 11.76
CA ASP A 189 7.25 4.12 11.86
C ASP A 189 7.18 5.04 10.62
N ILE A 190 7.03 4.47 9.42
CA ILE A 190 6.79 5.22 8.17
C ILE A 190 5.47 5.99 8.23
N ALA A 191 4.38 5.38 8.72
CA ALA A 191 3.10 6.04 8.84
C ALA A 191 3.14 7.21 9.83
N ASN A 192 3.75 7.02 11.00
CA ASN A 192 3.91 8.07 12.00
C ASN A 192 4.81 9.20 11.52
N PHE A 193 5.90 8.90 10.80
CA PHE A 193 6.72 9.94 10.18
C PHE A 193 5.92 10.77 9.17
N LYS A 194 5.10 10.13 8.33
CA LYS A 194 4.21 10.85 7.39
C LYS A 194 3.19 11.71 8.12
N ILE A 195 2.55 11.19 9.16
CA ILE A 195 1.59 11.96 9.98
C ILE A 195 2.30 13.18 10.58
N TRP A 196 3.44 12.98 11.25
CA TRP A 196 4.24 14.06 11.84
C TRP A 196 4.64 15.09 10.79
N TRP A 197 5.09 14.65 9.62
CA TRP A 197 5.48 15.52 8.52
C TRP A 197 4.35 16.43 8.03
N PHE A 198 3.17 15.85 7.78
CA PHE A 198 2.01 16.61 7.31
C PHE A 198 1.52 17.59 8.37
N LEU A 199 1.37 17.13 9.62
CA LEU A 199 0.89 17.98 10.70
C LEU A 199 1.86 19.10 11.07
N LYS A 200 3.16 18.87 10.91
CA LYS A 200 4.17 19.92 11.08
C LYS A 200 4.02 21.05 10.05
N LYS A 201 3.63 20.74 8.81
CA LYS A 201 3.34 21.77 7.80
C LYS A 201 2.14 22.63 8.17
N ASP A 202 1.15 22.03 8.84
CA ASP A 202 -0.10 22.68 9.22
C ASP A 202 -0.07 23.31 10.63
N ASN A 203 1.05 23.19 11.37
CA ASN A 203 1.18 23.57 12.78
C ASN A 203 0.16 22.91 13.73
N GLU A 204 -0.31 21.70 13.39
CA GLU A 204 -1.36 20.98 14.14
C GLU A 204 -0.84 19.65 14.72
N LEU A 205 0.12 19.70 15.65
CA LEU A 205 0.76 18.48 16.19
C LEU A 205 -0.06 17.71 17.24
N LYS A 206 -1.30 18.14 17.54
CA LYS A 206 -2.17 17.49 18.52
C LYS A 206 -2.93 16.32 17.90
N VAL A 207 -2.19 15.31 17.48
CA VAL A 207 -2.76 14.05 17.01
C VAL A 207 -2.07 12.92 17.76
N GLU A 208 -2.88 11.99 18.24
CA GLU A 208 -2.35 10.74 18.77
C GLU A 208 -1.75 9.89 17.65
N TYR A 209 -0.46 9.58 17.75
CA TYR A 209 0.26 8.73 16.79
C TYR A 209 -0.12 7.24 16.95
N ILE A 210 0.24 6.44 15.96
CA ILE A 210 -0.05 5.00 15.92
C ILE A 210 0.92 4.26 16.85
N PRO A 211 0.44 3.49 17.86
CA PRO A 211 1.30 2.75 18.76
C PRO A 211 1.84 1.46 18.12
N GLY A 212 2.92 0.93 18.69
CA GLY A 212 3.44 -0.40 18.35
C GLY A 212 4.52 -0.44 17.26
N GLY A 213 4.94 0.71 16.73
CA GLY A 213 6.15 0.84 15.92
C GLY A 213 7.44 0.66 16.74
N SER A 214 8.59 0.87 16.11
CA SER A 214 9.89 0.87 16.80
C SER A 214 10.05 2.11 17.68
N TYR A 215 9.40 3.21 17.30
CA TYR A 215 9.35 4.46 18.06
C TYR A 215 7.98 4.64 18.73
N PRO A 216 7.93 4.94 20.04
CA PRO A 216 6.67 5.17 20.73
C PRO A 216 6.00 6.48 20.27
N PRO A 217 4.66 6.63 20.37
CA PRO A 217 3.95 7.88 20.03
C PRO A 217 4.58 9.15 20.61
N ARG A 218 4.97 9.08 21.89
CA ARG A 218 5.65 10.16 22.62
C ARG A 218 6.92 10.68 21.93
N TYR A 219 7.60 9.84 21.16
CA TYR A 219 8.76 10.27 20.39
C TYR A 219 8.41 11.34 19.35
N PHE A 220 7.27 11.19 18.67
CA PHE A 220 6.80 12.12 17.64
C PHE A 220 6.19 13.38 18.26
N GLU A 221 5.50 13.25 19.39
CA GLU A 221 4.95 14.37 20.18
C GLU A 221 6.04 15.33 20.65
N LEU A 222 7.20 14.81 21.09
CA LEU A 222 8.31 15.63 21.59
C LEU A 222 9.24 16.15 20.49
N ALA A 223 8.97 15.84 19.22
CA ALA A 223 9.83 16.19 18.10
C ALA A 223 9.42 17.48 17.38
N GLU A 224 8.69 18.39 18.03
CA GLU A 224 8.18 19.62 17.41
C GLU A 224 9.31 20.49 16.82
N GLU A 225 10.43 20.60 17.54
CA GLU A 225 11.57 21.43 17.15
C GLU A 225 12.48 20.78 16.09
N GLN A 226 12.39 19.46 15.89
CA GLN A 226 13.32 18.76 14.99
C GLN A 226 13.01 19.05 13.53
N THR A 227 14.03 19.26 12.70
CA THR A 227 13.81 19.37 11.26
C THR A 227 13.36 18.04 10.66
N SER A 228 12.66 18.15 9.55
CA SER A 228 12.37 17.11 8.57
C SER A 228 13.52 16.11 8.36
N GLU A 229 14.72 16.62 8.10
CA GLU A 229 15.94 15.83 7.87
C GLU A 229 16.41 15.12 9.14
N GLN A 230 16.42 15.80 10.28
CA GLN A 230 16.83 15.22 11.57
C GLN A 230 15.92 14.05 11.95
N MET A 231 14.61 14.23 11.82
CA MET A 231 13.63 13.18 12.09
C MET A 231 13.79 12.00 11.14
N PHE A 232 13.93 12.28 9.83
CA PHE A 232 14.10 11.22 8.83
C PHE A 232 15.36 10.39 9.08
N SER A 233 16.50 11.06 9.28
CA SER A 233 17.80 10.41 9.52
C SER A 233 17.81 9.60 10.82
N LYS A 234 17.09 10.05 11.84
CA LYS A 234 17.03 9.37 13.13
C LYS A 234 16.11 8.16 13.10
N ILE A 235 14.95 8.25 12.45
CA ILE A 235 14.00 7.14 12.36
C ILE A 235 14.47 6.09 11.36
N PHE A 236 15.11 6.52 10.26
CA PHE A 236 15.58 5.65 9.18
C PHE A 236 17.11 5.78 8.95
N PRO A 237 17.95 5.46 9.95
CA PRO A 237 19.40 5.66 9.88
C PRO A 237 20.09 4.84 8.78
N GLN A 238 19.45 3.77 8.32
CA GLN A 238 19.92 2.94 7.20
C GLN A 238 19.70 3.57 5.83
N ILE A 239 18.86 4.61 5.72
CA ILE A 239 18.59 5.31 4.46
C ILE A 239 19.61 6.42 4.29
N LYS A 240 20.39 6.35 3.20
CA LYS A 240 21.24 7.46 2.76
C LYS A 240 20.43 8.33 1.81
N ALA A 241 19.66 9.28 2.36
CA ALA A 241 18.85 10.19 1.57
C ALA A 241 19.76 11.17 0.80
N GLU A 242 19.58 11.23 -0.52
CA GLU A 242 20.27 12.22 -1.36
C GLU A 242 19.53 13.57 -1.36
N ASN A 243 18.23 13.54 -1.04
CA ASN A 243 17.36 14.71 -1.06
C ASN A 243 16.21 14.53 -0.06
N TYR A 244 15.98 15.53 0.80
CA TYR A 244 14.90 15.55 1.79
C TYR A 244 13.60 16.20 1.29
N MET A 245 13.43 16.34 -0.02
CA MET A 245 12.12 16.64 -0.61
C MET A 245 11.17 15.47 -0.40
N GLU A 246 9.89 15.79 -0.15
CA GLU A 246 8.85 14.82 0.22
C GLU A 246 8.79 13.61 -0.71
N ALA A 247 8.81 13.83 -2.02
CA ALA A 247 8.71 12.74 -3.00
C ALA A 247 9.90 11.77 -2.95
N PHE A 248 11.11 12.27 -2.67
CA PHE A 248 12.31 11.44 -2.53
C PHE A 248 12.28 10.63 -1.23
N MET A 249 11.96 11.26 -0.10
CA MET A 249 11.80 10.56 1.18
C MET A 249 10.71 9.49 1.11
N GLN A 250 9.58 9.77 0.46
CA GLN A 250 8.51 8.78 0.28
C GLN A 250 8.99 7.56 -0.53
N LYS A 251 9.75 7.79 -1.60
CA LYS A 251 10.38 6.72 -2.36
C LYS A 251 11.35 5.93 -1.48
N ASP A 252 12.26 6.60 -0.79
CA ASP A 252 13.31 5.94 -0.02
C ASP A 252 12.75 5.12 1.16
N MET A 253 11.68 5.60 1.82
CA MET A 253 10.95 4.80 2.83
C MET A 253 10.29 3.56 2.21
N ASP A 254 9.65 3.71 1.05
CA ASP A 254 9.03 2.59 0.33
C ASP A 254 10.09 1.56 -0.12
N ASP A 255 11.27 2.02 -0.58
CA ASP A 255 12.39 1.17 -0.98
C ASP A 255 13.00 0.44 0.21
N ASN A 256 13.29 1.16 1.30
CA ASN A 256 13.83 0.60 2.53
C ASN A 256 12.93 -0.51 3.08
N SER A 257 11.63 -0.28 3.16
CA SER A 257 10.69 -1.29 3.65
C SER A 257 10.56 -2.51 2.72
N SER A 258 10.66 -2.30 1.41
CA SER A 258 10.61 -3.41 0.44
C SER A 258 11.88 -4.25 0.51
N ASN A 259 13.05 -3.60 0.54
CA ASN A 259 14.35 -4.24 0.66
C ASN A 259 14.47 -5.05 1.95
N TYR A 260 13.87 -4.56 3.04
CA TYR A 260 13.80 -5.31 4.29
C TYR A 260 13.19 -6.71 4.10
N LEU A 261 12.10 -6.84 3.34
CA LEU A 261 11.49 -8.12 3.00
C LEU A 261 12.30 -8.90 1.97
N PHE A 262 12.75 -8.24 0.89
CA PHE A 262 13.43 -8.89 -0.23
C PHE A 262 14.73 -9.59 0.18
N GLN A 263 15.50 -8.98 1.08
CA GLN A 263 16.73 -9.58 1.64
C GLN A 263 16.47 -10.84 2.48
N ARG A 264 15.22 -11.08 2.90
CA ARG A 264 14.82 -12.16 3.83
C ARG A 264 13.89 -13.19 3.19
N ARG A 265 13.89 -13.28 1.85
CA ARG A 265 12.96 -14.08 1.02
C ARG A 265 13.08 -15.60 1.09
N TYR A 266 14.18 -16.15 1.64
CA TYR A 266 14.54 -17.58 1.50
C TYR A 266 13.92 -18.62 2.47
N PRO A 267 13.20 -18.30 3.57
CA PRO A 267 12.66 -19.35 4.43
C PRO A 267 11.46 -20.07 3.77
N ASN A 268 11.74 -21.21 3.13
CA ASN A 268 10.82 -22.04 2.33
C ASN A 268 9.56 -22.53 3.06
N ALA A 269 9.57 -22.57 4.40
CA ALA A 269 8.46 -23.05 5.22
C ALA A 269 7.69 -21.92 5.95
N SER A 270 7.84 -20.67 5.50
CA SER A 270 7.18 -19.50 6.07
C SER A 270 6.25 -18.82 5.06
N ILE A 271 5.43 -17.87 5.51
CA ILE A 271 4.58 -17.06 4.63
C ILE A 271 5.37 -15.96 3.89
N LEU A 272 6.67 -15.77 4.20
CA LEU A 272 7.49 -14.70 3.65
C LEU A 272 7.57 -14.70 2.11
N PRO A 273 7.73 -15.84 1.41
CA PRO A 273 7.73 -15.83 -0.06
C PRO A 273 6.44 -15.25 -0.64
N VAL A 274 5.30 -15.51 0.01
CA VAL A 274 4.00 -14.98 -0.40
C VAL A 274 3.95 -13.46 -0.19
N LEU A 275 4.33 -12.97 1.00
CA LEU A 275 4.39 -11.53 1.29
C LEU A 275 5.35 -10.78 0.36
N VAL A 276 6.54 -11.35 0.12
CA VAL A 276 7.57 -10.80 -0.76
C VAL A 276 7.05 -10.70 -2.19
N TYR A 277 6.41 -11.74 -2.71
CA TYR A 277 5.87 -11.74 -4.07
C TYR A 277 4.78 -10.67 -4.25
N PHE A 278 3.82 -10.57 -3.32
CA PHE A 278 2.79 -9.53 -3.41
C PHE A 278 3.37 -8.13 -3.26
N ARG A 279 4.37 -7.95 -2.40
CA ARG A 279 5.09 -6.67 -2.31
C ARG A 279 5.82 -6.33 -3.62
N ALA A 280 6.43 -7.31 -4.28
CA ALA A 280 7.03 -7.12 -5.59
C ALA A 280 5.99 -6.69 -6.64
N LYS A 281 4.85 -7.38 -6.72
CA LYS A 281 3.74 -7.00 -7.63
C LYS A 281 3.22 -5.58 -7.35
N GLU A 282 3.12 -5.16 -6.10
CA GLU A 282 2.73 -3.79 -5.75
C GLU A 282 3.73 -2.74 -6.26
N ILE A 283 5.02 -3.03 -6.15
CA ILE A 283 6.08 -2.15 -6.65
C ILE A 283 6.05 -2.08 -8.17
N GLU A 284 5.88 -3.21 -8.86
CA GLU A 284 5.73 -3.21 -10.32
C GLU A 284 4.57 -2.34 -10.77
N ILE A 285 3.39 -2.53 -10.17
CA ILE A 285 2.20 -1.72 -10.47
C ILE A 285 2.47 -0.24 -10.22
N LYS A 286 3.09 0.11 -9.09
CA LYS A 286 3.46 1.51 -8.80
C LYS A 286 4.43 2.07 -9.85
N ASN A 287 5.47 1.33 -10.20
CA ASN A 287 6.46 1.75 -11.20
C ASN A 287 5.83 1.87 -12.59
N LEU A 288 4.97 0.94 -13.00
CA LEU A 288 4.23 1.00 -14.26
C LEU A 288 3.35 2.25 -14.35
N LYS A 289 2.65 2.61 -13.26
CA LYS A 289 1.88 3.86 -13.20
C LYS A 289 2.77 5.09 -13.34
N THR A 290 3.91 5.13 -12.64
CA THR A 290 4.90 6.21 -12.77
C THR A 290 5.44 6.31 -14.20
N PHE A 291 5.72 5.18 -14.86
CA PHE A 291 6.17 5.14 -16.25
C PHE A 291 5.12 5.62 -17.23
N TYR A 292 3.86 5.20 -17.07
CA TYR A 292 2.76 5.68 -17.90
C TYR A 292 2.70 7.21 -17.83
N LEU A 293 2.70 7.78 -16.63
CA LEU A 293 2.63 9.23 -16.44
C LEU A 293 3.87 9.94 -16.99
N ARG A 294 5.06 9.36 -16.82
CA ARG A 294 6.30 9.84 -17.45
C ARG A 294 6.16 9.96 -18.96
N GLN A 295 5.72 8.90 -19.62
CA GLN A 295 5.65 8.86 -21.07
C GLN A 295 4.49 9.72 -21.61
N ALA A 296 3.35 9.72 -20.92
CA ALA A 296 2.19 10.53 -21.30
C ALA A 296 2.44 12.04 -21.15
N LYS A 297 3.20 12.46 -20.13
CA LYS A 297 3.49 13.88 -19.86
C LYS A 297 4.87 14.34 -20.34
N ASN A 298 5.68 13.44 -20.91
CA ASN A 298 7.08 13.66 -21.27
C ASN A 298 7.97 14.17 -20.12
N TYR A 299 7.69 13.72 -18.89
CA TYR A 299 8.42 14.13 -17.68
C TYR A 299 9.51 13.12 -17.33
N LYS A 300 10.68 13.26 -17.97
CA LYS A 300 11.83 12.35 -17.76
C LYS A 300 12.27 12.25 -16.30
N GLU A 301 12.07 13.31 -15.52
CA GLU A 301 12.40 13.35 -14.08
C GLU A 301 11.61 12.33 -13.25
N LEU A 302 10.44 11.88 -13.72
CA LEU A 302 9.63 10.91 -12.98
C LEU A 302 10.33 9.56 -12.78
N SER A 303 11.35 9.26 -13.59
CA SER A 303 12.19 8.07 -13.43
C SER A 303 12.91 8.03 -12.08
N ARG A 304 13.19 9.21 -11.50
CA ARG A 304 13.83 9.33 -10.17
C ARG A 304 12.90 8.91 -9.02
N TYR A 305 11.58 8.79 -9.28
CA TYR A 305 10.58 8.35 -8.31
C TYR A 305 10.20 6.86 -8.46
N MET A 306 10.85 6.13 -9.38
CA MET A 306 10.72 4.69 -9.45
C MET A 306 11.27 4.04 -8.19
N ARG A 307 10.57 3.02 -7.69
CA ARG A 307 10.96 2.24 -6.53
C ARG A 307 11.87 1.09 -6.91
N ALA A 308 12.68 0.65 -5.95
CA ALA A 308 13.60 -0.47 -6.07
C ALA A 308 12.84 -1.74 -6.49
N ILE A 309 13.28 -2.32 -7.61
CA ILE A 309 12.67 -3.51 -8.21
C ILE A 309 13.07 -4.76 -7.41
N TYR A 310 12.25 -5.80 -7.48
CA TYR A 310 12.58 -7.10 -6.92
C TYR A 310 13.68 -7.78 -7.74
N VAL A 311 14.88 -7.91 -7.16
CA VAL A 311 16.06 -8.58 -7.75
C VAL A 311 16.71 -9.50 -6.73
#